data_AF-A0A6L6IRW6-F1
#
_entry.id   AF-A0A6L6IRW6-F1
#
_cell.length_a   1.000
_cell.length_b   1.000
_cell.length_c   1.000
_cell.angle_alpha   90.00
_cell.angle_beta   90.00
_cell.angle_gamma   90.00
#
_symmetry.space_group_name_H-M   'P 1'
#
loop_
_entity.id
_entity.type
_entity.pdbx_description
1 polymer ?
#
loop_
_entity_poly.entity_id
_entity_poly.type
_entity_poly.pdbx_seq_one_letter_code
_entity_poly.pdbx_strand_id
1 'polypeptide(L)'
;MMKKYRIWLLAPLLLTACDNNSAAKPTAEAGESRQHGAELQNLIRQVKNNLVFVQGGEFLMGDFGREYGPEKMQLDTEKDSKPLHKVTLSSYSISKFKTTNQEYQLYLKLNNLQLKKEDNSLSQKLADALNTLPDTPAHMDWYDAEKYCAWLGKVSGLPFALPTEAQWEYAARSRGQFFIVGTNSGVLEMDGIQRGIN
;
A
#
# COMPACT_ATOMS: atom_id res chain seq x y z
N MET A 1 66.84 -19.99 -54.74
CA MET A 1 66.30 -18.66 -54.36
C MET A 1 65.99 -18.67 -52.87
N MET A 2 66.76 -17.92 -52.09
CA MET A 2 66.76 -17.93 -50.62
C MET A 2 65.62 -17.06 -50.07
N LYS A 3 64.72 -17.63 -49.25
CA LYS A 3 63.75 -16.87 -48.46
C LYS A 3 64.36 -16.54 -47.10
N LYS A 4 64.49 -15.25 -46.78
CA LYS A 4 65.00 -14.72 -45.52
C LYS A 4 63.90 -14.82 -44.44
N TYR A 5 64.19 -15.51 -43.34
CA TYR A 5 63.37 -15.51 -42.14
C TYR A 5 63.77 -14.33 -41.24
N ARG A 6 62.80 -13.50 -40.84
CA ARG A 6 62.98 -12.46 -39.83
C ARG A 6 62.39 -12.95 -38.51
N ILE A 7 63.27 -13.23 -37.55
CA ILE A 7 62.96 -13.51 -36.16
C ILE A 7 62.75 -12.16 -35.47
N TRP A 8 61.55 -11.91 -34.94
CA TRP A 8 61.28 -10.81 -34.01
C TRP A 8 61.32 -11.35 -32.58
N LEU A 9 62.35 -10.95 -31.83
CA LEU A 9 62.41 -11.10 -30.38
C LEU A 9 61.53 -10.02 -29.74
N LEU A 10 60.42 -10.43 -29.14
CA LEU A 10 59.58 -9.58 -28.29
C LEU A 10 59.72 -10.07 -26.85
N ALA A 11 60.29 -9.20 -26.02
CA ALA A 11 60.60 -9.42 -24.61
C ALA A 11 59.33 -9.66 -23.77
N PRO A 12 59.36 -10.56 -22.76
CA PRO A 12 58.23 -10.77 -21.88
C PRO A 12 58.14 -9.62 -20.86
N LEU A 13 57.05 -8.85 -20.94
CA LEU A 13 56.62 -7.95 -19.88
C LEU A 13 56.10 -8.80 -18.72
N LEU A 14 56.90 -8.93 -17.66
CA LEU A 14 56.46 -9.42 -16.36
C LEU A 14 55.52 -8.37 -15.75
N LEU A 15 54.21 -8.57 -15.89
CA LEU A 15 53.23 -7.86 -15.09
C LEU A 15 53.24 -8.48 -13.68
N THR A 16 53.83 -7.74 -12.74
CA THR A 16 53.70 -7.97 -11.31
C THR A 16 52.23 -7.82 -10.91
N ALA A 17 51.61 -8.91 -10.45
CA ALA A 17 50.34 -8.86 -9.76
C ALA A 17 50.57 -8.23 -8.37
N CYS A 18 50.14 -6.99 -8.18
CA CYS A 18 49.92 -6.45 -6.84
C CYS A 18 48.56 -6.93 -6.37
N ASP A 19 48.58 -7.97 -5.54
CA ASP A 19 47.45 -8.43 -4.75
C ASP A 19 47.12 -7.34 -3.72
N ASN A 20 46.30 -6.37 -4.11
CA ASN A 20 45.74 -5.41 -3.17
C ASN A 20 44.56 -6.07 -2.48
N ASN A 21 44.88 -6.92 -1.51
CA ASN A 21 43.96 -7.36 -0.49
C ASN A 21 43.67 -6.19 0.47
N SER A 22 43.06 -5.14 -0.07
CA SER A 22 42.34 -4.17 0.74
C SER A 22 40.99 -4.82 1.01
N ALA A 23 40.89 -5.50 2.14
CA ALA A 23 39.62 -5.76 2.78
C ALA A 23 38.96 -4.38 3.00
N ALA A 24 38.20 -3.94 1.99
CA ALA A 24 37.41 -2.73 2.04
C ALA A 24 36.40 -2.97 3.17
N LYS A 25 36.65 -2.31 4.29
CA LYS A 25 35.69 -2.18 5.39
C LYS A 25 34.37 -1.74 4.75
N PRO A 26 33.23 -2.42 5.00
CA PRO A 26 31.97 -2.02 4.40
C PRO A 26 31.72 -0.56 4.74
N THR A 27 31.72 0.30 3.73
CA THR A 27 31.36 1.71 3.89
C THR A 27 29.92 1.77 4.37
N ALA A 28 29.62 2.68 5.30
CA ALA A 28 28.29 2.83 5.89
C ALA A 28 27.18 2.95 4.82
N GLU A 29 27.47 3.62 3.70
CA GLU A 29 26.57 3.76 2.55
C GLU A 29 26.22 2.43 1.86
N ALA A 30 27.17 1.49 1.76
CA ALA A 30 26.91 0.16 1.20
C ALA A 30 26.07 -0.71 2.14
N GLY A 31 26.22 -0.53 3.46
CA GLY A 31 25.37 -1.16 4.47
C GLY A 31 23.95 -0.59 4.46
N GLU A 32 23.82 0.72 4.38
CA GLU A 32 22.55 1.44 4.38
C GLU A 32 21.73 1.18 3.11
N SER A 33 22.37 1.18 1.94
CA SER A 33 21.73 0.79 0.67
C SER A 33 21.21 -0.65 0.67
N ARG A 34 21.98 -1.60 1.24
CA ARG A 34 21.56 -2.99 1.39
C ARG A 34 20.39 -3.14 2.37
N GLN A 35 20.42 -2.42 3.50
CA GLN A 35 19.35 -2.42 4.48
C GLN A 35 18.05 -1.84 3.89
N HIS A 36 18.13 -0.69 3.21
CA HIS A 36 16.98 -0.11 2.51
C HIS A 36 16.39 -1.04 1.46
N GLY A 37 17.25 -1.78 0.74
CA GLY A 37 16.81 -2.83 -0.17
C GLY A 37 16.01 -3.93 0.54
N ALA A 38 16.50 -4.45 1.66
CA ALA A 38 15.81 -5.50 2.42
C ALA A 38 14.48 -5.02 3.03
N GLU A 39 14.45 -3.82 3.62
CA GLU A 39 13.23 -3.20 4.17
C GLU A 39 12.16 -3.03 3.08
N LEU A 40 12.55 -2.51 1.90
CA LEU A 40 11.65 -2.34 0.76
C LEU A 40 11.10 -3.67 0.25
N GLN A 41 11.94 -4.70 0.11
CA GLN A 41 11.48 -6.03 -0.32
C GLN A 41 10.53 -6.66 0.71
N ASN A 42 10.74 -6.40 2.00
CA ASN A 42 9.82 -6.84 3.04
C ASN A 42 8.46 -6.17 2.92
N LEU A 43 8.44 -4.85 2.75
CA LEU A 43 7.22 -4.08 2.53
C LEU A 43 6.45 -4.60 1.29
N ILE A 44 7.13 -4.72 0.14
CA ILE A 44 6.50 -5.19 -1.10
C ILE A 44 5.84 -6.55 -0.90
N ARG A 45 6.51 -7.47 -0.19
CA ARG A 45 5.97 -8.80 0.08
C ARG A 45 4.75 -8.74 1.00
N GLN A 46 4.81 -7.94 2.07
CA GLN A 46 3.69 -7.78 3.01
C GLN A 46 2.47 -7.16 2.32
N VAL A 47 2.65 -6.08 1.57
CA VAL A 47 1.58 -5.41 0.81
C VAL A 47 0.96 -6.39 -0.19
N LYS A 48 1.76 -7.15 -0.95
CA LYS A 48 1.25 -8.16 -1.89
C LYS A 48 0.47 -9.27 -1.20
N ASN A 49 0.93 -9.75 -0.04
CA ASN A 49 0.23 -10.78 0.73
C ASN A 49 -1.09 -10.28 1.34
N ASN A 50 -1.21 -8.97 1.57
CA ASN A 50 -2.42 -8.34 2.12
C ASN A 50 -3.47 -7.98 1.05
N LEU A 51 -3.16 -8.13 -0.24
CA LEU A 51 -4.12 -7.91 -1.31
C LEU A 51 -5.15 -9.05 -1.34
N VAL A 52 -6.42 -8.68 -1.34
CA VAL A 52 -7.54 -9.60 -1.51
C VAL A 52 -8.10 -9.42 -2.92
N PHE A 53 -8.19 -10.52 -3.67
CA PHE A 53 -8.80 -10.51 -5.00
C PHE A 53 -10.32 -10.37 -4.88
N VAL A 54 -10.87 -9.40 -5.61
CA VAL A 54 -12.30 -9.13 -5.70
C VAL A 54 -12.72 -9.40 -7.14
N GLN A 55 -13.52 -10.45 -7.33
CA GLN A 55 -14.09 -10.76 -8.64
C GLN A 55 -15.10 -9.68 -9.04
N GLY A 56 -14.89 -9.10 -10.23
CA GLY A 56 -15.77 -8.12 -10.83
C GLY A 56 -17.20 -8.64 -11.04
N GLY A 57 -18.10 -7.73 -11.35
CA GLY A 57 -19.53 -8.02 -11.47
C GLY A 57 -20.36 -6.76 -11.55
N GLU A 58 -21.67 -6.95 -11.53
CA GLU A 58 -22.65 -5.87 -11.42
C GLU A 58 -23.20 -5.80 -9.99
N PHE A 59 -23.46 -4.60 -9.50
CA PHE A 59 -24.19 -4.39 -8.25
C PHE A 59 -24.99 -3.09 -8.26
N LEU A 60 -25.88 -2.94 -7.28
CA LEU A 60 -26.57 -1.69 -7.01
C LEU A 60 -25.78 -0.88 -5.97
N MET A 61 -25.17 0.22 -6.42
CA MET A 61 -24.40 1.17 -5.62
C MET A 61 -25.32 2.25 -5.03
N GLY A 62 -25.06 2.60 -3.77
CA GLY A 62 -25.81 3.61 -3.03
C GLY A 62 -26.78 3.04 -1.99
N ASP A 63 -27.63 3.91 -1.46
CA ASP A 63 -28.58 3.57 -0.38
C ASP A 63 -29.66 2.60 -0.87
N PHE A 64 -29.50 1.34 -0.52
CA PHE A 64 -30.42 0.27 -0.86
C PHE A 64 -31.53 0.06 0.19
N GLY A 65 -31.49 0.76 1.33
CA GLY A 65 -32.27 0.41 2.51
C GLY A 65 -33.77 0.44 2.27
N ARG A 66 -34.26 1.44 1.53
CA ARG A 66 -35.68 1.60 1.22
C ARG A 66 -36.25 0.43 0.42
N GLU A 67 -35.48 -0.10 -0.53
CA GLU A 67 -35.94 -1.13 -1.46
C GLU A 67 -35.58 -2.54 -0.98
N TYR A 68 -34.38 -2.74 -0.44
CA TYR A 68 -33.82 -4.06 -0.11
C TYR A 68 -33.53 -4.25 1.37
N GLY A 69 -33.46 -3.19 2.18
CA GLY A 69 -33.23 -3.28 3.62
C GLY A 69 -34.35 -4.03 4.36
N PRO A 70 -34.06 -4.61 5.53
CA PRO A 70 -35.04 -5.34 6.34
C PRO A 70 -36.17 -4.44 6.84
N GLU A 71 -35.85 -3.20 7.22
CA GLU A 71 -36.82 -2.22 7.73
C GLU A 71 -37.48 -1.38 6.63
N LYS A 72 -37.07 -1.54 5.36
CA LYS A 72 -37.55 -0.73 4.22
C LYS A 72 -37.44 0.78 4.43
N MET A 73 -36.39 1.20 5.15
CA MET A 73 -36.05 2.60 5.40
C MET A 73 -34.70 2.95 4.80
N GLN A 74 -34.51 4.22 4.45
CA GLN A 74 -33.22 4.73 3.99
C GLN A 74 -32.14 4.54 5.06
N LEU A 75 -30.93 4.14 4.66
CA LEU A 75 -29.81 3.91 5.57
C LEU A 75 -29.17 5.23 6.03
N ASP A 76 -29.20 6.25 5.17
CA ASP A 76 -28.71 7.58 5.48
C ASP A 76 -29.64 8.68 4.93
N THR A 77 -29.41 9.92 5.37
CA THR A 77 -30.10 11.12 4.88
C THR A 77 -29.37 11.83 3.75
N GLU A 78 -28.17 11.37 3.37
CA GLU A 78 -27.33 12.01 2.38
C GLU A 78 -27.96 11.88 0.99
N LYS A 79 -27.89 12.95 0.20
CA LYS A 79 -28.44 12.96 -1.16
C LYS A 79 -27.49 12.28 -2.14
N ASP A 80 -26.19 12.34 -1.87
CA ASP A 80 -25.16 11.85 -2.78
C ASP A 80 -25.09 10.31 -2.81
N SER A 81 -25.63 9.63 -1.78
CA SER A 81 -25.80 8.16 -1.78
C SER A 81 -27.00 7.70 -2.63
N LYS A 82 -27.73 8.62 -3.27
CA LYS A 82 -28.98 8.37 -3.99
C LYS A 82 -28.91 8.97 -5.42
N PRO A 83 -29.63 8.39 -6.40
CA PRO A 83 -30.42 7.17 -6.29
C PRO A 83 -29.54 5.91 -6.27
N LEU A 84 -30.13 4.82 -5.78
CA LEU A 84 -29.60 3.48 -5.99
C LEU A 84 -29.49 3.22 -7.50
N HIS A 85 -28.32 2.84 -7.98
CA HIS A 85 -28.07 2.67 -9.42
C HIS A 85 -27.13 1.51 -9.71
N LYS A 86 -27.22 0.95 -10.91
CA LYS A 86 -26.41 -0.20 -11.32
C LYS A 86 -25.00 0.24 -11.74
N VAL A 87 -23.98 -0.42 -11.20
CA VAL A 87 -22.57 -0.24 -11.57
C VAL A 87 -21.98 -1.58 -11.97
N THR A 88 -21.11 -1.58 -12.97
CA THR A 88 -20.38 -2.76 -13.46
C THR A 88 -18.88 -2.53 -13.28
N LEU A 89 -18.21 -3.47 -12.61
CA LEU A 89 -16.77 -3.40 -12.32
C LEU A 89 -16.04 -4.60 -12.91
N SER A 90 -14.86 -4.36 -13.48
CA SER A 90 -13.87 -5.41 -13.74
C SER A 90 -13.27 -5.92 -12.42
N SER A 91 -12.68 -7.12 -12.44
CA SER A 91 -11.98 -7.65 -11.26
C SER A 91 -10.76 -6.79 -10.89
N TYR A 92 -10.45 -6.75 -9.60
CA TYR A 92 -9.31 -6.01 -9.04
C TYR A 92 -8.85 -6.68 -7.75
N SER A 93 -7.79 -6.17 -7.15
CA SER A 93 -7.40 -6.51 -5.78
C SER A 93 -7.38 -5.25 -4.94
N ILE A 94 -7.77 -5.37 -3.66
CA ILE A 94 -7.74 -4.28 -2.69
C ILE A 94 -7.09 -4.76 -1.40
N SER A 95 -6.39 -3.87 -0.70
CA SER A 95 -5.78 -4.21 0.58
C SER A 95 -6.82 -4.62 1.61
N LYS A 96 -6.57 -5.72 2.32
CA LYS A 96 -7.43 -6.20 3.42
C LYS A 96 -7.56 -5.19 4.56
N PHE A 97 -6.49 -4.42 4.80
CA PHE A 97 -6.39 -3.43 5.87
C PHE A 97 -6.04 -2.07 5.30
N LYS A 98 -6.28 -1.01 6.08
CA LYS A 98 -5.74 0.32 5.81
C LYS A 98 -4.22 0.26 5.83
N THR A 99 -3.57 1.08 5.00
CA THR A 99 -2.11 1.30 5.06
C THR A 99 -1.71 1.68 6.47
N THR A 100 -0.67 1.05 7.02
CA THR A 100 -0.23 1.32 8.39
C THR A 100 0.78 2.46 8.46
N ASN A 101 0.94 3.06 9.65
CA ASN A 101 1.95 4.07 9.91
C ASN A 101 3.36 3.58 9.57
N GLN A 102 3.70 2.34 9.91
CA GLN A 102 5.00 1.77 9.59
C GLN A 102 5.25 1.70 8.08
N GLU A 103 4.26 1.26 7.30
CA GLU A 103 4.37 1.19 5.83
C GLU A 103 4.58 2.58 5.22
N TYR A 104 3.79 3.56 5.66
CA TYR A 104 3.87 4.93 5.15
C TYR A 104 5.17 5.64 5.56
N GLN A 105 5.62 5.47 6.80
CA GLN A 105 6.89 6.06 7.26
C GLN A 105 8.10 5.47 6.56
N LEU A 106 8.09 4.17 6.22
CA LEU A 106 9.13 3.57 5.40
C LEU A 106 9.16 4.20 4.00
N TYR A 107 8.00 4.45 3.40
CA TYR A 107 7.91 5.23 2.15
C TYR A 107 8.55 6.62 2.30
N LEU A 108 8.20 7.37 3.35
CA LEU A 108 8.76 8.70 3.57
C LEU A 108 10.28 8.65 3.71
N LYS A 109 10.80 7.73 4.53
CA LYS A 109 12.23 7.50 4.73
C LYS A 109 12.96 7.20 3.41
N LEU A 110 12.46 6.25 2.63
CA LEU A 110 13.10 5.81 1.37
C LEU A 110 13.08 6.88 0.28
N ASN A 111 12.19 7.86 0.38
CA ASN A 111 12.07 8.97 -0.59
C ASN A 111 12.61 10.31 -0.05
N ASN A 112 13.25 10.31 1.13
CA ASN A 112 13.73 11.51 1.80
C ASN A 112 12.63 12.57 2.01
N LEU A 113 11.42 12.11 2.30
CA LEU A 113 10.26 12.94 2.59
C LEU A 113 10.05 13.05 4.11
N GLN A 114 9.33 14.09 4.52
CA GLN A 114 8.95 14.32 5.91
C GLN A 114 7.44 14.22 6.04
N LEU A 115 6.99 13.78 7.22
CA LEU A 115 5.58 13.78 7.55
C LEU A 115 5.08 15.23 7.64
N LYS A 116 3.89 15.50 7.09
CA LYS A 116 3.27 16.82 7.19
C LYS A 116 2.95 17.15 8.64
N LYS A 117 3.14 18.41 8.98
CA LYS A 117 2.83 18.95 10.30
C LYS A 117 1.46 19.59 10.28
N GLU A 118 0.80 19.51 11.41
CA GLU A 118 -0.48 20.17 11.69
C GLU A 118 -0.26 21.65 12.04
N ASP A 119 -1.27 22.46 11.74
CA ASP A 119 -1.17 23.93 11.85
C ASP A 119 -1.06 24.45 13.30
N ASN A 120 -1.54 23.68 14.29
CA ASN A 120 -1.49 24.07 15.69
C ASN A 120 -0.83 23.01 16.58
N SER A 121 -0.33 23.44 17.73
CA SER A 121 0.50 22.62 18.62
C SER A 121 -0.26 21.46 19.27
N LEU A 122 -1.54 21.63 19.58
CA LEU A 122 -2.36 20.58 20.18
C LEU A 122 -2.66 19.46 19.19
N SER A 123 -3.07 19.81 17.96
CA SER A 123 -3.26 18.83 16.89
C SER A 123 -1.94 18.17 16.49
N GLN A 124 -0.84 18.92 16.44
CA GLN A 124 0.49 18.34 16.17
C GLN A 124 0.86 17.28 17.20
N LYS A 125 0.70 17.57 18.50
CA LYS A 125 1.04 16.61 19.56
C LYS A 125 0.20 15.33 19.46
N LEU A 126 -1.08 15.47 19.10
CA LEU A 126 -1.96 14.33 18.87
C LEU A 126 -1.53 13.53 17.63
N ALA A 127 -1.25 14.22 16.52
CA ALA A 127 -0.77 13.60 15.29
C ALA A 127 0.54 12.83 15.55
N ASP A 128 1.51 13.44 16.22
CA ASP A 128 2.78 12.79 16.59
C ASP A 128 2.52 11.51 17.39
N ALA A 129 1.67 11.58 18.42
CA ALA A 129 1.32 10.42 19.23
C ALA A 129 0.70 9.28 18.38
N LEU A 130 -0.25 9.61 17.51
CA LEU A 130 -0.91 8.63 16.64
C LEU A 130 0.06 8.01 15.63
N ASN A 131 0.96 8.81 15.07
CA ASN A 131 1.94 8.37 14.09
C ASN A 131 3.05 7.49 14.71
N THR A 132 3.28 7.52 16.02
CA THR A 132 4.25 6.61 16.67
C THR A 132 3.78 5.17 16.80
N LEU A 133 2.48 4.89 16.60
CA LEU A 133 1.92 3.55 16.69
C LEU A 133 2.06 2.83 15.32
N PRO A 134 2.91 1.80 15.20
CA PRO A 134 3.30 1.26 13.88
C PRO A 134 2.16 0.56 13.13
N ASP A 135 1.33 -0.20 13.85
CA ASP A 135 0.27 -1.05 13.28
C ASP A 135 -1.10 -0.35 13.16
N THR A 136 -1.17 0.96 13.41
CA THR A 136 -2.40 1.73 13.23
C THR A 136 -2.47 2.36 11.84
N PRO A 137 -3.68 2.72 11.35
CA PRO A 137 -3.82 3.36 10.05
C PRO A 137 -3.00 4.65 9.94
N ALA A 138 -2.29 4.80 8.83
CA ALA A 138 -1.52 5.99 8.56
C ALA A 138 -2.42 7.22 8.35
N HIS A 139 -1.97 8.35 8.89
CA HIS A 139 -2.60 9.64 8.69
C HIS A 139 -1.94 10.38 7.52
N MET A 140 -2.69 10.57 6.44
CA MET A 140 -2.24 11.27 5.25
C MET A 140 -3.42 11.95 4.55
N ASP A 141 -3.17 13.03 3.83
CA ASP A 141 -4.17 13.62 2.95
C ASP A 141 -4.30 12.83 1.63
N TRP A 142 -5.30 13.19 0.84
CA TRP A 142 -5.58 12.50 -0.42
C TRP A 142 -4.40 12.52 -1.41
N TYR A 143 -3.68 13.65 -1.49
CA TYR A 143 -2.56 13.81 -2.42
C TYR A 143 -1.36 12.95 -2.02
N ASP A 144 -1.10 12.84 -0.72
CA ASP A 144 -0.05 11.98 -0.20
C ASP A 144 -0.39 10.50 -0.40
N ALA A 145 -1.66 10.13 -0.22
CA ALA A 145 -2.14 8.78 -0.49
C ALA A 145 -2.00 8.40 -1.96
N GLU A 146 -2.34 9.31 -2.89
CA GLU A 146 -2.15 9.10 -4.33
C GLU A 146 -0.67 8.89 -4.67
N LYS A 147 0.23 9.75 -4.15
CA LYS A 147 1.68 9.61 -4.35
C LYS A 147 2.23 8.30 -3.79
N TYR A 148 1.76 7.89 -2.62
CA TYR A 148 2.13 6.62 -2.01
C TYR A 148 1.72 5.43 -2.90
N CYS A 149 0.48 5.41 -3.41
CA CYS A 149 0.03 4.40 -4.35
C CYS A 149 0.87 4.39 -5.63
N ALA A 150 1.16 5.56 -6.21
CA ALA A 150 1.99 5.66 -7.40
C ALA A 150 3.42 5.15 -7.16
N TRP A 151 4.01 5.46 -6.00
CA TRP A 151 5.31 4.93 -5.61
C TRP A 151 5.29 3.42 -5.41
N LEU A 152 4.30 2.89 -4.68
CA LEU A 152 4.09 1.45 -4.51
C LEU A 152 3.99 0.75 -5.86
N GLY A 153 3.30 1.36 -6.83
CA GLY A 153 3.18 0.79 -8.16
C GLY A 153 4.53 0.65 -8.88
N LYS A 154 5.38 1.68 -8.78
CA LYS A 154 6.74 1.66 -9.34
C LYS A 154 7.62 0.59 -8.70
N VAL A 155 7.65 0.50 -7.37
CA VAL A 155 8.58 -0.42 -6.67
C VAL A 155 8.10 -1.86 -6.66
N SER A 156 6.79 -2.11 -6.69
CA SER A 156 6.22 -3.46 -6.63
C SER A 156 5.99 -4.09 -8.01
N GLY A 157 5.94 -3.28 -9.08
CA GLY A 157 5.58 -3.70 -10.44
C GLY A 157 4.09 -4.00 -10.64
N LEU A 158 3.22 -3.63 -9.69
CA LEU A 158 1.77 -3.79 -9.78
C LEU A 158 1.08 -2.43 -9.95
N PRO A 159 -0.09 -2.35 -10.59
CA PRO A 159 -0.78 -1.08 -10.84
C PRO A 159 -1.54 -0.58 -9.60
N PHE A 160 -0.82 -0.23 -8.52
CA PHE A 160 -1.44 0.32 -7.31
C PHE A 160 -2.06 1.71 -7.57
N ALA A 161 -3.27 1.91 -7.04
CA ALA A 161 -4.01 3.17 -7.06
C ALA A 161 -4.96 3.22 -5.84
N LEU A 162 -5.49 4.40 -5.54
CA LEU A 162 -6.64 4.51 -4.65
C LEU A 162 -7.85 3.82 -5.30
N PRO A 163 -8.70 3.12 -4.51
CA PRO A 163 -9.93 2.55 -5.06
C PRO A 163 -10.87 3.68 -5.48
N THR A 164 -11.62 3.46 -6.56
CA THR A 164 -12.81 4.29 -6.81
C THR A 164 -13.84 4.07 -5.70
N GLU A 165 -14.75 5.01 -5.51
CA GLU A 165 -15.84 4.86 -4.54
C GLU A 165 -16.66 3.59 -4.80
N ALA A 166 -16.95 3.30 -6.08
CA ALA A 166 -17.64 2.07 -6.49
C ALA A 166 -16.87 0.80 -6.14
N GLN A 167 -15.54 0.78 -6.37
CA GLN A 167 -14.69 -0.35 -5.97
C GLN A 167 -14.66 -0.52 -4.45
N TRP A 168 -14.65 0.58 -3.70
CA TRP A 168 -14.65 0.53 -2.25
C TRP A 168 -15.98 -0.03 -1.73
N GLU A 169 -17.12 0.50 -2.19
CA GLU A 169 -18.44 0.04 -1.75
C GLU A 169 -18.69 -1.43 -2.15
N TYR A 170 -18.36 -1.81 -3.38
CA TYR A 170 -18.51 -3.19 -3.85
C TYR A 170 -17.72 -4.17 -2.98
N ALA A 171 -16.47 -3.83 -2.62
CA ALA A 171 -15.65 -4.65 -1.74
C ALA A 171 -16.22 -4.67 -0.30
N ALA A 172 -16.59 -3.52 0.25
CA ALA A 172 -17.14 -3.40 1.60
C ALA A 172 -18.45 -4.20 1.77
N ARG A 173 -19.24 -4.31 0.70
CA ARG A 173 -20.51 -5.05 0.65
C ARG A 173 -20.36 -6.47 0.13
N SER A 174 -19.19 -7.09 0.27
CA SER A 174 -18.93 -8.47 -0.16
C SER A 174 -19.39 -8.76 -1.60
N ARG A 175 -18.95 -7.91 -2.53
CA ARG A 175 -19.36 -7.92 -3.95
C ARG A 175 -20.81 -7.48 -4.16
N GLY A 176 -21.22 -6.42 -3.46
CA GLY A 176 -22.48 -5.73 -3.70
C GLY A 176 -23.72 -6.32 -3.03
N GLN A 177 -23.55 -7.20 -2.03
CA GLN A 177 -24.66 -7.72 -1.22
C GLN A 177 -25.31 -6.61 -0.40
N PHE A 178 -26.55 -6.81 0.05
CA PHE A 178 -27.32 -5.83 0.83
C PHE A 178 -26.98 -5.89 2.32
N PHE A 179 -25.69 -5.84 2.64
CA PHE A 179 -25.20 -5.75 4.02
C PHE A 179 -25.18 -4.31 4.49
N ILE A 180 -25.76 -4.09 5.67
CA ILE A 180 -25.78 -2.76 6.31
C ILE A 180 -24.41 -2.47 6.94
N VAL A 181 -23.68 -3.52 7.34
CA VAL A 181 -22.37 -3.40 7.99
C VAL A 181 -21.35 -4.37 7.41
N GLY A 182 -20.11 -3.90 7.29
CA GLY A 182 -18.98 -4.71 6.84
C GLY A 182 -18.38 -5.56 7.96
N THR A 183 -19.14 -6.54 8.46
CA THR A 183 -18.64 -7.57 9.40
C THR A 183 -18.48 -8.90 8.67
N ASN A 184 -17.82 -9.88 9.32
CA ASN A 184 -17.65 -11.21 8.74
C ASN A 184 -18.99 -11.93 8.46
N SER A 185 -20.06 -11.55 9.17
CA SER A 185 -21.42 -12.10 9.01
C SER A 185 -22.38 -11.14 8.30
N GLY A 186 -21.97 -9.89 8.02
CA GLY A 186 -22.86 -8.85 7.48
C GLY A 186 -23.89 -8.32 8.50
N VAL A 187 -23.77 -8.71 9.78
CA VAL A 187 -24.65 -8.32 10.89
C VAL A 187 -23.82 -7.68 12.01
N LEU A 188 -24.41 -6.69 12.69
CA LEU A 188 -23.84 -6.16 13.93
C LEU A 188 -24.12 -7.14 15.06
N GLU A 189 -23.18 -8.06 15.28
CA GLU A 189 -23.18 -8.92 16.47
C GLU A 189 -22.61 -8.12 17.64
N MET A 190 -23.50 -7.65 18.52
CA MET A 190 -23.14 -6.99 19.76
C MET A 190 -23.41 -7.94 20.93
N ASP A 191 -22.58 -8.98 21.06
CA ASP A 191 -22.68 -9.89 22.20
C ASP A 191 -22.42 -9.11 23.51
N GLY A 192 -23.37 -9.15 24.45
CA GLY A 192 -23.21 -8.65 25.80
C GLY A 192 -23.69 -7.22 26.10
N ILE A 193 -24.36 -6.53 25.18
CA ILE A 193 -24.99 -5.22 25.49
C ILE A 193 -26.50 -5.42 25.61
N GLN A 194 -27.00 -5.58 26.85
CA GLN A 194 -28.42 -5.41 27.16
C GLN A 194 -28.84 -3.96 26.85
N ARG A 195 -29.33 -3.71 25.64
CA ARG A 195 -30.14 -2.53 25.36
C ARG A 195 -31.61 -2.86 25.60
N GLY A 196 -31.97 -2.92 26.87
CA GLY A 196 -33.35 -2.84 27.32
C GLY A 196 -33.45 -1.64 28.26
N ILE A 197 -34.22 -0.64 27.86
CA ILE A 197 -34.84 0.27 28.81
C ILE A 197 -35.90 -0.59 29.50
N ASN A 198 -35.69 -0.93 30.77
CA ASN A 198 -36.80 -1.26 31.67
C ASN A 198 -37.22 0.04 32.37
#